data_AF-A0A355H628-F1
#
_entry.id   AF-A0A355H628-F1
#
_cell.length_a   1.000
_cell.length_b   1.000
_cell.length_c   1.000
_cell.angle_alpha   90.00
_cell.angle_beta   90.00
_cell.angle_gamma   90.00
#
_symmetry.space_group_name_H-M   'P 1'
#
loop_
_entity.id
_entity.type
_entity.pdbx_description
1 polymer ?
#
loop_
_entity_poly.entity_id
_entity_poly.type
_entity_poly.pdbx_seq_one_letter_code
_entity_poly.pdbx_strand_id
1 'polypeptide(L)'
;MSYFEIFRKSLEQPELFWREQAEQIKWYEFPETILSQDEHGFYRWFTGGKLNTSYLALDVQIEEGRGAQPALIYDSPATNSQR
;
A
#
# COMPACT_ATOMS: atom_id res chain seq x y z
N MET A 1 -10.59 -17.55 0.73
CA MET A 1 -9.31 -18.19 1.09
C MET A 1 -9.17 -18.15 2.59
N SER A 2 -8.71 -19.23 3.20
CA SER A 2 -8.34 -19.29 4.62
C SER A 2 -7.00 -18.58 4.85
N TYR A 3 -6.73 -18.20 6.10
CA TYR A 3 -5.43 -17.68 6.51
C TYR A 3 -4.27 -18.58 6.06
N PHE A 4 -4.40 -19.89 6.26
CA PHE A 4 -3.35 -20.85 5.94
C PHE A 4 -2.99 -20.85 4.45
N GLU A 5 -3.98 -20.75 3.57
CA GLU A 5 -3.77 -20.70 2.11
C GLU A 5 -3.02 -19.44 1.68
N ILE A 6 -3.40 -18.28 2.22
CA ILE A 6 -2.77 -16.98 1.93
C ILE A 6 -1.32 -16.97 2.44
N PHE A 7 -1.12 -17.42 3.69
CA PHE A 7 0.21 -17.49 4.29
C PHE A 7 1.14 -18.42 3.50
N ARG A 8 0.66 -19.62 3.16
CA ARG A 8 1.43 -20.57 2.34
C ARG A 8 1.81 -19.94 0.99
N LYS A 9 0.87 -19.26 0.32
CA LYS A 9 1.14 -18.58 -0.97
C LYS A 9 2.22 -17.50 -0.84
N SER A 10 2.21 -16.72 0.24
CA SER A 10 3.23 -15.68 0.47
C SER A 10 4.65 -16.22 0.64
N LEU A 11 4.80 -17.48 1.09
CA LEU A 11 6.09 -18.14 1.28
C LEU A 11 6.54 -18.88 0.02
N GLU A 12 5.63 -19.63 -0.61
CA GLU A 12 5.95 -20.47 -1.77
C GLU A 12 6.08 -19.65 -3.06
N GLN A 13 5.32 -18.55 -3.18
CA GLN A 13 5.25 -17.73 -4.39
C GLN A 13 5.27 -16.23 -4.02
N PRO A 14 6.33 -15.73 -3.37
CA PRO A 14 6.38 -14.39 -2.80
C PRO A 14 6.20 -13.29 -3.85
N GLU A 15 6.84 -13.42 -5.01
CA GLU A 15 6.75 -12.40 -6.07
C GLU A 15 5.33 -12.28 -6.62
N LEU A 16 4.68 -13.41 -6.94
CA LEU A 16 3.29 -13.42 -7.40
C LEU A 16 2.34 -12.90 -6.32
N PHE A 17 2.53 -13.34 -5.08
CA PHE A 17 1.72 -12.88 -3.95
C PHE A 17 1.77 -11.36 -3.81
N TRP A 18 2.97 -10.78 -3.79
CA TRP A 18 3.14 -9.33 -3.64
C TRP A 18 2.74 -8.54 -4.88
N ARG A 19 2.79 -9.14 -6.07
CA ARG A 19 2.21 -8.55 -7.28
C ARG A 19 0.72 -8.31 -7.13
N GLU A 20 -0.01 -9.34 -6.70
CA GLU A 20 -1.46 -9.28 -6.47
C GLU A 20 -1.82 -8.28 -5.36
N GLN A 21 -0.97 -8.13 -4.33
CA GLN A 21 -1.19 -7.10 -3.32
C GLN A 21 -0.93 -5.69 -3.89
N ALA A 22 0.09 -5.51 -4.72
CA ALA A 22 0.39 -4.23 -5.35
C ALA A 22 -0.70 -3.77 -6.32
N GLU A 23 -1.43 -4.69 -6.95
CA GLU A 23 -2.57 -4.37 -7.82
C GLU A 23 -3.78 -3.77 -7.07
N GLN A 24 -3.81 -3.87 -5.73
CA GLN A 24 -4.89 -3.31 -4.91
C GLN A 24 -4.74 -1.81 -4.60
N ILE A 25 -3.59 -1.21 -4.94
CA ILE A 25 -3.36 0.22 -4.77
C ILE A 25 -3.15 0.90 -6.13
N LYS A 26 -3.37 2.21 -6.19
CA LYS A 26 -3.18 2.98 -7.42
C LYS A 26 -1.71 3.26 -7.69
N TRP A 27 -1.29 3.04 -8.92
CA TRP A 27 0.02 3.38 -9.43
C TRP A 27 -0.14 4.36 -10.59
N TYR A 28 0.78 5.30 -10.72
CA TYR A 28 0.95 6.05 -11.97
C TYR A 28 1.62 5.18 -13.03
N GLU A 29 2.63 4.41 -12.60
CA GLU A 29 3.30 3.38 -13.40
C GLU A 29 3.43 2.13 -12.53
N PHE A 30 2.81 1.02 -12.95
CA PHE A 30 2.89 -0.23 -12.23
C PHE A 30 4.31 -0.80 -12.31
N PRO A 31 4.89 -1.33 -11.21
CA PRO A 31 6.25 -1.83 -11.20
C PRO A 31 6.51 -2.95 -12.21
N GLU A 32 7.65 -2.87 -12.87
CA GLU A 32 8.11 -3.88 -13.83
C GLU A 32 8.60 -5.14 -13.11
N THR A 33 9.28 -4.97 -11.98
CA THR A 33 9.79 -6.06 -11.15
C THR A 33 9.28 -5.90 -9.73
N ILE A 34 8.63 -6.94 -9.21
CA ILE A 34 8.01 -6.91 -7.88
C ILE A 34 9.03 -7.18 -6.79
N LEU A 35 9.86 -8.21 -6.99
CA LEU A 35 10.88 -8.61 -6.04
C LEU A 35 12.13 -9.03 -6.81
N SER A 36 13.26 -8.40 -6.53
CA SER A 36 14.57 -8.85 -7.00
C SER A 36 15.61 -8.75 -5.90
N GLN A 37 16.78 -9.34 -6.13
CA GLN A 37 17.94 -9.23 -5.27
C GLN A 37 19.12 -8.74 -6.10
N ASP A 38 19.81 -7.70 -5.62
CA ASP A 38 20.99 -7.16 -6.31
C ASP A 38 22.25 -8.01 -6.04
N GLU A 39 23.37 -7.67 -6.70
CA GLU A 39 24.65 -8.39 -6.58
C GLU A 39 25.22 -8.46 -5.15
N HIS A 40 24.76 -7.60 -4.25
CA HIS A 40 25.16 -7.57 -2.85
C HIS A 40 24.21 -8.33 -1.92
N GLY A 41 23.19 -8.97 -2.49
CA GLY A 41 22.19 -9.69 -1.73
C GLY A 41 21.10 -8.80 -1.13
N PHE A 42 20.98 -7.52 -1.53
CA PHE A 42 19.90 -6.67 -1.03
C PHE A 42 18.65 -6.85 -1.86
N TYR A 43 17.52 -7.01 -1.17
CA TYR A 43 16.21 -7.08 -1.82
C TYR A 43 15.77 -5.70 -2.32
N ARG A 44 15.25 -5.67 -3.54
CA ARG A 44 14.60 -4.51 -4.16
C ARG A 44 13.14 -4.87 -4.43
N TRP A 45 12.25 -3.95 -4.08
CA TRP A 45 10.81 -4.14 -4.17
C TRP A 45 10.19 -3.11 -5.10
N PHE A 46 9.29 -3.57 -5.98
CA PHE A 46 8.49 -2.73 -6.87
C PHE A 46 9.32 -1.77 -7.74
N THR A 47 10.44 -2.26 -8.25
CA THR A 47 11.34 -1.49 -9.12
C THR A 47 10.64 -1.06 -10.40
N GLY A 48 10.88 0.20 -10.81
CA GLY A 48 10.21 0.84 -11.94
C GLY A 48 8.82 1.40 -11.61
N GLY A 49 8.26 1.07 -10.45
CA GLY A 49 6.95 1.56 -10.03
C GLY A 49 6.99 3.04 -9.64
N LYS A 50 5.97 3.79 -10.05
CA LYS A 50 5.76 5.20 -9.64
C LYS A 50 4.40 5.35 -8.99
N LEU A 51 4.42 5.87 -7.76
CA LEU A 51 3.23 6.23 -7.01
C LEU A 51 3.50 7.46 -6.16
N ASN A 52 2.46 7.99 -5.53
CA ASN A 52 2.57 9.00 -4.49
C ASN A 52 1.78 8.54 -3.26
N THR A 53 2.46 8.45 -2.12
CA THR A 53 1.83 7.97 -0.87
C THR A 53 0.73 8.89 -0.38
N SER A 54 0.88 10.22 -0.54
CA SER A 54 -0.17 11.18 -0.18
C SER A 54 -1.42 11.01 -1.05
N TYR A 55 -1.24 10.80 -2.36
CA TYR A 55 -2.35 10.49 -3.29
C TYR A 55 -3.12 9.23 -2.85
N LEU A 56 -2.40 8.18 -2.48
CA LEU A 56 -3.01 6.93 -1.98
C LEU A 56 -3.73 7.09 -0.64
N ALA A 57 -3.23 7.96 0.24
CA ALA A 57 -3.79 8.17 1.56
C ALA A 57 -4.98 9.13 1.55
N LEU A 58 -5.04 10.10 0.63
CA LEU A 58 -6.00 11.20 0.65
C LEU A 58 -6.80 11.29 -0.65
N ASP A 59 -6.14 11.63 -1.76
CA ASP A 59 -6.78 11.98 -3.02
C ASP A 59 -7.66 10.85 -3.57
N VAL A 60 -7.14 9.61 -3.61
CA VAL A 60 -7.92 8.45 -4.08
C VAL A 60 -9.18 8.22 -3.25
N GLN A 61 -9.13 8.53 -1.95
CA GLN A 61 -10.29 8.36 -1.06
C GLN A 61 -11.38 9.37 -1.41
N ILE A 62 -10.99 10.60 -1.76
CA ILE A 62 -11.91 11.64 -2.23
C ILE A 62 -12.51 11.24 -3.57
N GLU A 63 -11.69 10.78 -4.52
CA GLU A 63 -12.10 10.30 -5.84
C GLU A 63 -13.09 9.12 -5.77
N GLU A 64 -12.91 8.23 -4.79
CA GLU A 64 -13.81 7.10 -4.52
C GLU A 64 -15.08 7.51 -3.73
N GLY A 65 -15.33 8.81 -3.57
CA GLY A 65 -16.56 9.35 -2.98
C GLY A 65 -16.55 9.43 -1.45
N ARG A 66 -15.41 9.20 -0.81
CA ARG A 66 -15.25 9.29 0.65
C ARG A 66 -14.76 10.66 1.13
N GLY A 67 -14.81 11.70 0.29
CA GLY A 67 -14.30 13.03 0.63
C GLY A 67 -14.97 13.71 1.83
N ALA A 68 -16.22 13.34 2.16
CA ALA A 68 -16.92 13.83 3.35
C ALA A 68 -16.67 12.98 4.61
N GLN A 69 -16.00 11.84 4.49
CA GLN A 69 -15.71 10.97 5.62
C GLN A 69 -14.55 11.56 6.45
N PRO A 70 -14.70 11.71 7.77
CA PRO A 70 -13.58 12.13 8.63
C PRO A 70 -12.39 11.17 8.48
N ALA A 71 -11.23 11.71 8.08
CA ALA A 71 -9.98 10.94 7.94
C ALA A 71 -9.14 10.98 9.23
N LEU A 72 -9.26 12.05 10.02
CA LEU A 72 -8.56 12.26 11.27
C LEU A 72 -9.56 12.84 12.28
N ILE A 73 -9.53 12.31 13.51
CA ILE A 73 -10.22 12.88 14.66
C ILE A 73 -9.14 13.50 15.53
N TYR A 74 -9.22 14.81 15.73
CA TYR A 74 -8.31 15.53 16.60
C TYR A 74 -9.01 15.80 17.94
N ASP A 75 -8.44 15.30 19.03
CA ASP A 75 -8.91 15.55 20.39
C ASP A 75 -7.72 15.88 21.29
N SER A 76 -7.72 17.09 21.85
CA SER A 76 -6.67 17.59 22.73
C SER A 76 -7.24 18.05 24.07
N PRO A 77 -7.10 17.23 25.13
CA PRO A 77 -7.50 17.61 26.49
C PRO A 77 -6.71 18.81 27.02
N ALA A 78 -5.43 18.93 26.67
CA ALA A 78 -4.55 20.01 27.12
C ALA A 78 -5.00 21.40 26.63
N THR A 79 -5.68 21.46 25.49
CA THR A 79 -6.23 22.69 24.91
C THR A 79 -7.76 22.73 24.95
N ASN A 80 -8.39 21.69 25.50
CA ASN A 80 -9.83 21.45 25.48
C ASN A 80 -10.45 21.66 24.09
N SER A 81 -9.80 21.14 23.04
CA SER A 81 -10.21 21.34 21.64
C SER A 81 -10.41 20.01 20.89
N GLN A 82 -11.46 19.97 20.06
CA GLN A 82 -11.84 18.82 19.24
C GLN A 82 -12.14 19.26 17.80
N ARG A 83 -11.70 18.48 16.81
CA ARG A 83 -11.95 18.72 15.36
C ARG A 83 -12.11 17.42 14.59
#